data_AF-A0A133VIP0-F1
#
_entry.id   AF-A0A133VIP0-F1
#
_cell.length_a   1.000
_cell.length_b   1.000
_cell.length_c   1.000
_cell.angle_alpha   90.00
_cell.angle_beta   90.00
_cell.angle_gamma   90.00
#
_symmetry.space_group_name_H-M   'P 1'
#
loop_
_entity.id
_entity.type
_entity.pdbx_description
1 polymer ?
#
loop_
_entity_poly.entity_id
_entity_poly.type
_entity_poly.pdbx_seq_one_letter_code
_entity_poly.pdbx_strand_id
1 'polypeptide(L)'
;MGVKEDWLNDFQNENTTAAYEIALRQFEDSIDNNLDEYLKELKKDKEEGRKKFWKDLKEFWKSLSDLAPKSQNNKVSAVKLFFKDHEINIPESEWSKFRRRKMRSNRPLTRDKAGTKEEWRKIINNIQRPPGKALFLALLST
;
A
#
# COMPACT_ATOMS: atom_id res chain seq x y z
N MET A 1 7.18 25.13 2.21
CA MET A 1 6.88 23.68 2.17
C MET A 1 5.39 23.53 2.04
N GLY A 2 4.93 22.63 1.17
CA GLY A 2 3.52 22.26 1.15
C GLY A 2 3.22 21.28 2.29
N VAL A 3 1.93 21.09 2.58
CA VAL A 3 1.49 20.26 3.71
C VAL A 3 1.92 18.80 3.54
N LYS A 4 2.01 18.36 2.28
CA LYS A 4 2.52 17.04 1.90
C LYS A 4 3.98 16.85 2.32
N GLU A 5 4.86 17.78 2.00
CA GLU A 5 6.29 17.64 2.29
C GLU A 5 6.56 17.68 3.80
N ASP A 6 5.86 18.54 4.53
CA ASP A 6 5.97 18.61 5.99
C ASP A 6 5.58 17.28 6.63
N TRP A 7 4.45 16.70 6.22
CA TRP A 7 3.99 15.40 6.74
C TRP A 7 4.91 14.23 6.36
N LEU A 8 5.52 14.25 5.17
CA LEU A 8 6.44 13.21 4.74
C LEU A 8 7.76 13.22 5.54
N ASN A 9 8.19 14.39 6.03
CA ASN A 9 9.41 14.53 6.84
C ASN A 9 9.29 13.92 8.24
N ASP A 10 8.07 13.64 8.72
CA ASP A 10 7.85 12.98 10.01
C ASP A 10 8.25 11.49 10.01
N PHE A 11 8.46 10.89 8.83
CA PHE A 11 8.82 9.48 8.68
C PHE A 11 10.33 9.28 8.55
N GLN A 12 10.91 8.47 9.43
CA GLN A 12 12.35 8.13 9.40
C GLN A 12 12.73 7.12 8.30
N ASN A 13 11.78 6.33 7.80
CA ASN A 13 12.06 5.27 6.82
C ASN A 13 11.83 5.77 5.40
N GLU A 14 12.92 5.93 4.64
CA GLU A 14 12.90 6.39 3.24
C GLU A 14 11.96 5.58 2.35
N ASN A 15 11.86 4.26 2.55
CA ASN A 15 10.96 3.42 1.75
C ASN A 15 9.49 3.72 2.04
N THR A 16 9.16 4.04 3.29
CA THR A 16 7.81 4.44 3.67
C THR A 16 7.49 5.81 3.10
N THR A 17 8.42 6.76 3.21
CA THR A 17 8.29 8.11 2.65
C THR A 17 8.04 8.05 1.15
N ALA A 18 8.87 7.33 0.39
CA ALA A 18 8.71 7.17 -1.05
C ALA A 18 7.38 6.48 -1.42
N ALA A 19 6.98 5.45 -0.67
CA ALA A 19 5.71 4.77 -0.92
C ALA A 19 4.49 5.68 -0.68
N TYR A 20 4.55 6.51 0.35
CA TYR A 20 3.49 7.47 0.69
C TYR A 20 3.45 8.62 -0.30
N GLU A 21 4.60 9.17 -0.68
CA GLU A 21 4.70 10.22 -1.70
C GLU A 21 4.04 9.77 -3.02
N ILE A 22 4.36 8.56 -3.50
CA ILE A 22 3.74 8.01 -4.71
C ILE A 22 2.23 7.86 -4.53
N ALA A 23 1.76 7.42 -3.37
CA ALA A 23 0.33 7.25 -3.10
C ALA A 23 -0.42 8.60 -3.09
N LEU A 24 0.17 9.61 -2.47
CA LEU A 24 -0.39 10.96 -2.37
C LEU A 24 -0.41 11.66 -3.73
N ARG A 25 0.67 11.56 -4.50
CA ARG A 25 0.74 12.10 -5.85
C ARG A 25 -0.32 11.48 -6.77
N GLN A 26 -0.47 10.16 -6.73
CA GLN A 26 -1.52 9.51 -7.52
C GLN A 26 -2.93 9.90 -7.07
N PHE A 27 -3.10 10.25 -5.79
CA PHE A 27 -4.37 10.77 -5.31
C PHE A 27 -4.62 12.19 -5.82
N GLU A 28 -3.62 13.07 -5.81
CA GLU A 28 -3.67 14.42 -6.43
C GLU A 28 -4.12 14.31 -7.89
N ASP A 29 -3.47 13.43 -8.66
CA ASP A 29 -3.82 13.17 -10.07
C ASP A 29 -5.28 12.68 -10.22
N SER A 30 -5.82 11.95 -9.24
CA SER A 30 -7.18 11.43 -9.28
C SER A 30 -8.26 12.47 -8.97
N ILE A 31 -7.93 13.49 -8.19
CA ILE A 31 -8.84 14.58 -7.83
C ILE A 31 -8.65 15.83 -8.69
N ASP A 32 -7.67 15.80 -9.61
CA ASP A 32 -7.26 16.93 -10.46
C ASP A 32 -7.04 18.22 -9.64
N ASN A 33 -6.42 18.06 -8.47
CA ASN A 33 -6.26 19.13 -7.49
C ASN A 33 -5.03 18.88 -6.58
N ASN A 34 -4.47 19.95 -6.05
CA ASN A 34 -3.39 19.89 -5.06
C ASN A 34 -3.96 19.56 -3.67
N LEU A 35 -3.24 18.74 -2.89
CA LEU A 35 -3.66 18.38 -1.52
C LEU A 35 -3.88 19.59 -0.60
N ASP A 36 -3.09 20.65 -0.72
CA ASP A 36 -3.20 21.85 0.10
C ASP A 36 -4.53 22.58 -0.13
N GLU A 37 -4.92 22.75 -1.40
CA GLU A 37 -6.17 23.38 -1.80
C GLU A 37 -7.36 22.48 -1.44
N TYR A 38 -7.23 21.19 -1.72
CA TYR A 38 -8.23 20.20 -1.39
C TYR A 38 -8.49 20.15 0.13
N LEU A 39 -7.45 20.12 0.97
CA LEU A 39 -7.59 20.18 2.43
C LEU A 39 -8.33 21.43 2.90
N LYS A 40 -8.05 22.59 2.30
CA LYS A 40 -8.76 23.84 2.62
C LYS A 40 -10.23 23.74 2.26
N GLU A 41 -10.58 23.18 1.11
CA GLU A 41 -11.97 22.94 0.72
C GLU A 41 -12.69 22.02 1.71
N LEU A 42 -12.05 20.90 2.08
CA LEU A 42 -12.64 19.92 2.99
C LEU A 42 -12.84 20.47 4.41
N LYS A 43 -12.05 21.45 4.83
CA LYS A 43 -12.16 22.08 6.15
C LYS A 43 -13.23 23.18 6.23
N LYS A 44 -13.76 23.68 5.10
CA LYS A 44 -14.84 24.69 5.07
C LYS A 44 -16.11 24.18 5.74
N ASP A 45 -16.49 22.95 5.41
CA ASP A 45 -17.60 22.23 6.03
C ASP A 45 -17.11 20.83 6.38
N LYS A 46 -17.04 20.52 7.68
CA LYS A 46 -16.50 19.24 8.16
C LYS A 46 -17.34 18.04 7.71
N GLU A 47 -18.67 18.17 7.64
CA GLU A 47 -19.53 17.06 7.25
C GLU A 47 -19.50 16.84 5.74
N GLU A 48 -19.61 17.91 4.97
CA GLU A 48 -19.60 17.84 3.51
C GLU A 48 -18.22 17.49 2.97
N GLY A 49 -17.17 18.06 3.57
CA GLY A 49 -15.78 17.71 3.29
C GLY A 49 -15.51 16.24 3.56
N ARG A 50 -15.95 15.70 4.69
CA ARG A 50 -15.80 14.26 4.95
C ARG A 50 -16.53 13.40 3.92
N LYS A 51 -17.74 13.77 3.51
CA LYS A 51 -18.50 13.04 2.48
C LYS A 51 -17.79 13.10 1.12
N LYS A 52 -17.27 14.27 0.73
CA LYS A 52 -16.48 14.48 -0.48
C LYS A 52 -15.22 13.63 -0.46
N PHE A 53 -14.42 13.72 0.59
CA PHE A 53 -13.22 12.89 0.78
C PHE A 53 -13.52 11.40 0.67
N TRP A 54 -14.59 10.94 1.32
CA TRP A 54 -14.95 9.53 1.28
C TRP A 54 -15.39 9.04 -0.12
N LYS A 55 -16.03 9.91 -0.89
CA LYS A 55 -16.39 9.63 -2.28
C LYS A 55 -15.12 9.54 -3.14
N ASP A 56 -14.25 10.53 -3.03
CA ASP A 56 -13.03 10.63 -3.83
C ASP A 56 -12.06 9.49 -3.49
N LEU A 57 -11.95 9.11 -2.21
CA LEU A 57 -11.15 7.95 -1.80
C LEU A 57 -11.66 6.63 -2.40
N LYS A 58 -12.97 6.47 -2.58
CA LYS A 58 -13.54 5.29 -3.25
C LYS A 58 -13.29 5.31 -4.75
N GLU A 59 -13.33 6.48 -5.37
CA GLU A 59 -13.02 6.65 -6.79
C GLU A 59 -11.55 6.38 -7.05
N PHE A 60 -10.66 6.90 -6.19
CA PHE A 60 -9.24 6.55 -6.17
C PHE A 60 -9.00 5.05 -5.98
N TRP A 61 -9.71 4.40 -5.03
CA TRP A 61 -9.59 2.94 -4.90
C TRP A 61 -9.99 2.22 -6.19
N LYS A 62 -11.04 2.67 -6.90
CA LYS A 62 -11.47 2.08 -8.17
C LYS A 62 -10.46 2.32 -9.31
N SER A 63 -9.83 3.49 -9.36
CA SER A 63 -8.84 3.79 -10.40
C SER A 63 -7.61 2.87 -10.31
N LEU A 64 -7.26 2.42 -9.10
CA LEU A 64 -6.17 1.47 -8.83
C LEU A 64 -6.53 -0.01 -9.06
N SER A 65 -7.58 -0.31 -9.82
CA SER A 65 -8.09 -1.69 -10.01
C SER A 65 -7.20 -2.61 -10.83
N ASP A 66 -6.25 -2.03 -11.57
CA ASP A 66 -5.20 -2.71 -12.34
C ASP A 66 -4.06 -3.24 -11.45
N LEU A 67 -3.91 -2.69 -10.24
CA LEU A 67 -2.86 -3.08 -9.30
C LEU A 67 -3.21 -4.35 -8.51
N ALA A 68 -2.15 -5.01 -8.01
CA ALA A 68 -2.31 -6.09 -7.05
C ALA A 68 -3.07 -5.62 -5.79
N PRO A 69 -3.93 -6.45 -5.17
CA PRO A 69 -4.72 -6.08 -4.00
C PRO A 69 -3.92 -5.45 -2.87
N LYS A 70 -2.72 -5.98 -2.59
CA LYS A 70 -1.82 -5.45 -1.57
C LYS A 70 -1.38 -4.02 -1.91
N SER A 71 -0.96 -3.78 -3.14
CA SER A 71 -0.52 -2.46 -3.61
C SER A 71 -1.66 -1.45 -3.59
N GLN A 72 -2.83 -1.83 -4.10
CA GLN A 72 -4.04 -1.02 -4.07
C GLN A 72 -4.42 -0.61 -2.64
N ASN A 73 -4.49 -1.59 -1.73
CA ASN A 73 -4.87 -1.35 -0.34
C ASN A 73 -3.83 -0.50 0.42
N ASN A 74 -2.54 -0.70 0.14
CA ASN A 74 -1.47 0.10 0.76
C ASN A 74 -1.57 1.58 0.35
N LYS A 75 -1.79 1.87 -0.95
CA LYS A 75 -1.94 3.24 -1.44
C LYS A 75 -3.13 3.95 -0.79
N VAL A 76 -4.30 3.30 -0.77
CA VAL A 76 -5.50 3.87 -0.12
C VAL A 76 -5.31 4.06 1.38
N SER A 77 -4.58 3.16 2.05
CA SER A 77 -4.28 3.30 3.48
C SER A 77 -3.36 4.49 3.77
N ALA A 78 -2.37 4.75 2.91
CA ALA A 78 -1.49 5.92 3.02
C ALA A 78 -2.27 7.23 2.90
N VAL A 79 -3.15 7.33 1.88
CA VAL A 79 -4.03 8.49 1.71
C VAL A 79 -4.94 8.66 2.93
N LYS A 80 -5.60 7.58 3.39
CA LYS A 80 -6.43 7.64 4.62
C LYS A 80 -5.65 8.16 5.82
N LEU A 81 -4.41 7.72 6.01
CA LEU A 81 -3.57 8.14 7.13
C LEU A 81 -3.26 9.63 7.05
N PHE A 82 -2.84 10.12 5.88
CA PHE A 82 -2.58 11.55 5.65
C PHE A 82 -3.78 12.43 6.03
N PHE A 83 -4.98 12.10 5.54
CA PHE A 83 -6.17 12.89 5.86
C PHE A 83 -6.60 12.77 7.32
N LYS A 84 -6.38 11.61 7.95
CA LYS A 84 -6.64 11.40 9.38
C LYS A 84 -5.76 12.32 10.24
N ASP A 85 -4.47 12.45 9.92
CA ASP A 85 -3.54 13.31 10.64
C ASP A 85 -3.89 14.80 10.46
N HIS A 86 -4.62 15.13 9.40
CA HIS A 86 -5.18 16.47 9.13
C HIS A 86 -6.64 16.66 9.61
N GLU A 87 -7.08 15.83 10.56
CA GLU A 87 -8.41 15.85 11.21
C GLU A 87 -9.61 15.48 10.32
N ILE A 88 -9.37 14.94 9.12
CA ILE A 88 -10.41 14.46 8.20
C ILE A 88 -10.52 12.94 8.36
N ASN A 89 -11.38 12.52 9.28
CA ASN A 89 -11.52 11.11 9.64
C ASN A 89 -12.76 10.46 9.01
N ILE A 90 -12.59 9.24 8.49
CA ILE A 90 -13.68 8.37 8.05
C ILE A 90 -14.09 7.49 9.25
N PRO A 91 -15.39 7.36 9.58
CA PRO A 91 -15.79 6.51 10.69
C PRO A 91 -15.34 5.09 10.46
N GLU A 92 -14.91 4.47 11.54
CA GLU A 92 -14.43 3.10 11.49
C GLU A 92 -15.53 2.13 11.03
N SER A 93 -16.80 2.44 11.31
CA SER A 93 -17.95 1.66 10.84
C SER A 93 -18.10 1.68 9.31
N GLU A 94 -17.87 2.82 8.66
CA GLU A 94 -17.91 2.95 7.20
C GLU A 94 -16.68 2.31 6.56
N TRP A 95 -15.50 2.56 7.13
CA TRP A 95 -14.24 2.00 6.68
C TRP A 95 -14.24 0.47 6.76
N SER A 96 -14.67 -0.10 7.89
CA SER A 96 -14.74 -1.54 8.11
C SER A 96 -15.71 -2.20 7.13
N LYS A 97 -16.88 -1.60 6.87
CA LYS A 97 -17.82 -2.07 5.85
C LYS A 97 -17.20 -2.06 4.45
N PHE A 98 -16.49 -0.99 4.08
CA PHE A 98 -15.82 -0.89 2.80
C PHE A 98 -14.70 -1.94 2.64
N ARG A 99 -13.82 -2.03 3.64
CA ARG A 99 -12.73 -3.01 3.67
C ARG A 99 -13.23 -4.45 3.52
N ARG A 100 -14.30 -4.79 4.24
CA ARG A 100 -14.90 -6.13 4.18
C ARG A 100 -15.60 -6.45 2.86
N ARG A 101 -16.26 -5.46 2.24
CA ARG A 101 -17.15 -5.70 1.09
C ARG A 101 -16.50 -5.44 -0.26
N LYS A 102 -15.49 -4.57 -0.32
CA LYS A 102 -14.90 -4.08 -1.58
C LYS A 102 -13.41 -4.41 -1.69
N MET A 103 -12.63 -4.17 -0.64
CA MET A 103 -11.20 -4.44 -0.69
C MET A 103 -10.92 -5.94 -0.76
N ARG A 104 -10.19 -6.37 -1.79
CA ARG A 104 -9.75 -7.76 -1.93
C ARG A 104 -8.77 -8.08 -0.79
N SER A 105 -8.81 -9.33 -0.31
CA SER A 105 -7.90 -9.80 0.73
C SER A 105 -6.44 -9.66 0.28
N ASN A 106 -5.58 -9.16 1.17
CA ASN A 106 -4.15 -9.02 0.93
C ASN A 106 -3.39 -10.35 0.93
N ARG A 107 -4.06 -11.49 1.15
CA ARG A 107 -3.38 -12.78 1.24
C ARG A 107 -2.88 -13.17 -0.16
N PRO A 108 -1.55 -13.16 -0.41
CA PRO A 108 -1.04 -13.63 -1.68
C PRO A 108 -1.46 -15.09 -1.84
N LEU A 109 -1.97 -15.44 -3.02
CA LEU A 109 -2.16 -16.83 -3.39
C LEU A 109 -0.79 -17.37 -3.80
N THR A 110 0.03 -17.75 -2.82
CA THR A 110 1.31 -18.39 -3.14
C THR A 110 1.02 -19.78 -3.67
N ARG A 111 1.51 -20.06 -4.89
CA ARG A 111 1.52 -21.39 -5.50
C ARG A 111 2.90 -21.99 -5.27
N ASP A 112 3.34 -22.00 -4.02
CA ASP A 112 4.65 -22.55 -3.68
C ASP A 112 4.63 -24.05 -3.98
N LYS A 113 5.36 -24.45 -5.03
CA LYS A 113 5.57 -25.84 -5.37
C LYS A 113 6.80 -26.30 -4.60
N ALA A 114 6.62 -27.30 -3.73
CA ALA A 114 7.78 -28.01 -3.19
C ALA A 114 8.60 -28.58 -4.34
N GLY A 115 9.90 -28.30 -4.35
CA GLY A 115 10.80 -28.90 -5.34
C GLY A 115 10.81 -30.42 -5.21
N THR A 116 11.17 -31.10 -6.29
CA THR A 116 11.37 -32.54 -6.32
C THR A 116 12.82 -32.89 -6.00
N LYS A 117 13.06 -34.13 -5.54
CA LYS A 117 14.42 -34.62 -5.26
C LYS A 117 15.36 -34.53 -6.46
N GLU A 118 14.83 -34.65 -7.67
CA GLU A 118 15.58 -34.53 -8.92
C GLU A 118 16.00 -33.08 -9.19
N GLU A 119 15.08 -32.13 -9.02
CA GLU A 119 15.37 -30.69 -9.10
C GLU A 119 16.44 -30.30 -8.06
N TRP A 120 16.34 -30.78 -6.83
CA TRP A 120 17.34 -30.51 -5.78
C TRP A 120 18.71 -31.08 -6.11
N ARG A 121 18.79 -32.33 -6.60
CA ARG A 121 20.07 -32.93 -7.06
C ARG A 121 20.70 -32.12 -8.17
N LYS A 122 19.90 -31.66 -9.14
CA LYS A 122 20.38 -30.83 -10.24
C LYS A 122 20.94 -29.49 -9.75
N ILE A 123 20.30 -28.87 -8.76
CA ILE A 123 20.79 -27.62 -8.15
C ILE A 123 22.11 -27.87 -7.43
N ILE A 124 22.18 -28.87 -6.54
CA ILE A 124 23.39 -29.20 -5.76
C ILE A 124 24.59 -29.51 -6.66
N ASN A 125 24.37 -30.24 -7.76
CA ASN A 125 25.44 -30.61 -8.68
C ASN A 125 25.98 -29.42 -9.49
N ASN A 126 25.17 -28.38 -9.72
CA ASN A 126 25.60 -27.18 -10.44
C ASN A 126 26.18 -26.09 -9.53
N ILE A 127 26.05 -26.22 -8.21
CA ILE A 127 26.73 -25.32 -7.26
C ILE A 127 28.20 -25.73 -7.17
N GLN A 128 29.11 -24.91 -7.70
CA GLN A 128 30.54 -25.22 -7.72
C GLN A 128 31.22 -25.08 -6.35
N ARG A 129 30.76 -24.16 -5.51
CA ARG A 129 31.41 -23.83 -4.23
C ARG A 129 30.82 -24.62 -3.05
N PRO A 130 31.64 -25.30 -2.23
CA PRO A 130 31.16 -26.05 -1.06
C PRO A 130 30.28 -25.25 -0.08
N PRO A 131 30.55 -23.97 0.24
CA PRO A 131 29.68 -23.17 1.11
C PRO A 131 28.26 -23.00 0.55
N GLY A 132 28.11 -22.90 -0.77
CA GLY A 132 26.80 -22.81 -1.42
C GLY A 132 26.00 -24.10 -1.30
N LYS A 133 26.67 -25.26 -1.38
CA LYS A 133 26.02 -26.57 -1.17
C LYS A 133 25.55 -26.71 0.28
N ALA A 134 26.39 -26.31 1.24
CA ALA A 134 26.04 -26.35 2.66
C ALA A 134 24.85 -25.45 2.99
N LEU A 135 24.83 -24.20 2.47
CA LEU A 135 23.71 -23.29 2.64
C LEU A 135 22.41 -23.85 2.04
N PHE A 136 22.47 -24.38 0.82
CA PHE A 136 21.30 -24.94 0.16
C PHE A 136 20.74 -26.16 0.91
N LEU A 137 21.61 -27.05 1.40
CA LEU A 137 21.19 -28.19 2.22
C LEU A 137 20.60 -27.76 3.56
N ALA A 138 21.15 -26.73 4.20
CA ALA A 138 20.60 -26.17 5.44
C ALA A 138 19.19 -25.59 5.22
N LEU A 139 18.98 -24.82 4.16
CA LEU A 139 17.68 -24.25 3.79
C LEU A 139 16.64 -25.32 3.40
N LEU A 140 17.08 -26.48 2.91
CA LEU A 140 16.18 -27.61 2.61
C LEU A 140 15.82 -28.46 3.85
N SER A 141 16.58 -28.34 4.94
CA SER A 141 16.41 -29.16 6.14
C SER A 141 15.38 -28.63 7.15
N THR A 142 14.83 -27.43 6.89
CA THR A 142 13.75 -26.80 7.66
C THR A 142 12.37 -27.28 7.20
#